data_AF-A0A7S2QNR2-F1
#
_entry.id   AF-A0A7S2QNR2-F1
#
_cell.length_a   1.000
_cell.length_b   1.000
_cell.length_c   1.000
_cell.angle_alpha   90.00
_cell.angle_beta   90.00
_cell.angle_gamma   90.00
#
_symmetry.space_group_name_H-M   'P 1'
#
loop_
_entity.id
_entity.type
_entity.pdbx_description
1 polymer ?
#
loop_
_entity_poly.entity_id
_entity_poly.type
_entity_poly.pdbx_seq_one_letter_code
_entity_poly.pdbx_strand_id
1 'polypeptide(L)'
;CFAGALTPEVHHLFQGSRDATACLRVVQSRTRLMTIGMRFAGWIMMFVGLYALFTPFLTLIEVIPYLGPILSSVEGWLIWILCLFFTVLLSSAVIVAAYLLYHPLLALLYAVVAGGIVGAVVALVGLMQ
;
A
#
# COMPACT_ATOMS: atom_id res chain seq x y z
N CYS A 1 -21.14 -1.50 -2.41
CA CYS A 1 -21.38 -2.75 -1.64
C CYS A 1 -20.54 -2.91 -0.36
N PHE A 2 -19.35 -2.29 -0.21
CA PHE A 2 -18.52 -2.50 0.99
C PHE A 2 -18.81 -1.59 2.20
N ALA A 3 -19.77 -0.66 2.08
CA ALA A 3 -20.09 0.29 3.14
C ALA A 3 -20.44 -0.42 4.45
N GLY A 4 -21.41 -1.36 4.44
CA GLY A 4 -21.84 -2.04 5.66
C GLY A 4 -20.86 -3.05 6.27
N ALA A 5 -19.79 -3.40 5.55
CA ALA A 5 -18.73 -4.24 6.09
C ALA A 5 -17.57 -3.43 6.69
N LEU A 6 -17.39 -2.19 6.22
CA LEU A 6 -16.26 -1.32 6.59
C LEU A 6 -16.67 -0.21 7.56
N THR A 7 -17.94 0.13 7.67
CA THR A 7 -18.42 1.05 8.70
C THR A 7 -18.78 0.29 9.97
N PRO A 8 -18.33 0.75 11.15
CA PRO A 8 -18.78 0.15 12.41
C PRO A 8 -20.28 0.44 12.57
N GLU A 9 -21.10 -0.56 12.33
CA GLU A 9 -22.54 -0.47 12.54
C GLU A 9 -22.86 -0.79 14.00
N VAL A 10 -23.53 0.15 14.69
CA VAL A 10 -23.90 -0.01 16.11
C VAL A 10 -25.09 -0.98 16.29
N HIS A 11 -25.78 -1.35 15.20
CA HIS A 11 -26.99 -2.17 15.23
C HIS A 11 -26.73 -3.69 15.33
N HIS A 12 -25.50 -4.12 15.57
CA HIS A 12 -25.19 -5.55 15.68
C HIS A 12 -25.78 -6.12 16.98
N LEU A 13 -26.80 -6.97 16.86
CA LEU A 13 -27.38 -7.68 18.00
C LEU A 13 -26.40 -8.77 18.46
N PHE A 14 -25.97 -8.69 19.71
CA PHE A 14 -25.17 -9.73 20.36
C PHE A 14 -26.09 -10.62 21.20
N GLN A 15 -25.93 -11.94 21.08
CA GLN A 15 -26.67 -12.89 21.92
C GLN A 15 -26.05 -12.97 23.32
N GLY A 16 -26.87 -12.81 24.37
CA GLY A 16 -26.50 -12.92 25.79
C GLY A 16 -26.24 -11.59 26.51
N SER A 17 -26.07 -11.64 27.84
CA SER A 17 -25.73 -10.45 28.65
C SER A 17 -24.23 -10.13 28.52
N ARG A 18 -23.86 -9.36 27.51
CA ARG A 18 -22.53 -8.75 27.45
C ARG A 18 -22.61 -7.27 27.79
N ASP A 19 -21.59 -6.81 28.50
CA ASP A 19 -21.45 -5.39 28.80
C ASP A 19 -21.32 -4.58 27.50
N ALA A 20 -21.91 -3.38 27.47
CA ALA A 20 -21.97 -2.54 26.28
C ALA A 20 -20.56 -2.20 25.76
N THR A 21 -19.62 -2.00 26.68
CA THR A 21 -18.20 -1.72 26.37
C THR A 21 -17.52 -2.90 25.67
N ALA A 22 -17.86 -4.13 26.03
CA ALA A 22 -17.32 -5.34 25.44
C ALA A 22 -17.83 -5.54 24.00
N CYS A 23 -19.11 -5.25 23.74
CA CYS A 23 -19.68 -5.30 22.39
C CYS A 23 -19.01 -4.30 21.44
N LEU A 24 -18.85 -3.05 21.88
CA LEU A 24 -18.21 -2.01 21.06
C LEU A 24 -16.75 -2.34 20.72
N ARG A 25 -16.00 -2.94 21.67
CA ARG A 25 -14.62 -3.35 21.44
C ARG A 25 -14.51 -4.43 20.36
N VAL A 26 -15.45 -5.38 20.32
CA VAL A 26 -15.48 -6.46 19.31
C VAL A 26 -15.80 -5.89 17.91
N VAL A 27 -16.76 -4.97 17.83
CA VAL A 27 -17.09 -4.29 16.55
C VAL A 27 -15.88 -3.49 16.06
N GLN A 28 -15.25 -2.70 16.93
CA GLN A 28 -14.08 -1.89 16.59
C GLN A 28 -12.89 -2.74 16.10
N SER A 29 -12.62 -3.88 16.74
CA SER A 29 -11.52 -4.77 16.31
C SER A 29 -11.79 -5.40 14.95
N ARG A 30 -13.04 -5.78 14.66
CA ARG A 30 -13.43 -6.42 13.40
C ARG A 30 -13.32 -5.46 12.22
N THR A 31 -13.81 -4.23 12.40
CA THR A 31 -13.70 -3.18 11.38
C THR A 31 -12.24 -2.82 11.12
N ARG A 32 -11.41 -2.68 12.18
CA ARG A 32 -9.98 -2.37 12.02
C ARG A 32 -9.25 -3.43 11.19
N LEU A 33 -9.47 -4.71 11.47
CA LEU A 33 -8.87 -5.81 10.70
C LEU A 33 -9.29 -5.77 9.22
N MET A 34 -10.57 -5.53 8.96
CA MET A 34 -11.09 -5.49 7.59
C MET A 34 -10.56 -4.28 6.80
N THR A 35 -10.43 -3.10 7.43
CA THR A 35 -9.81 -1.93 6.82
C THR A 35 -8.34 -2.18 6.48
N ILE A 36 -7.57 -2.79 7.38
CA ILE A 36 -6.16 -3.12 7.13
C ILE A 36 -6.04 -4.14 6.01
N GLY A 37 -6.90 -5.17 5.99
CA GLY A 37 -6.93 -6.17 4.92
C GLY A 37 -7.20 -5.56 3.55
N MET A 38 -8.19 -4.67 3.42
CA MET A 38 -8.48 -3.96 2.18
C MET A 38 -7.32 -3.06 1.72
N ARG A 39 -6.60 -2.43 2.66
CA ARG A 39 -5.40 -1.63 2.33
C ARG A 39 -4.26 -2.49 1.80
N PHE A 40 -4.00 -3.63 2.43
CA PHE A 40 -2.99 -4.59 1.95
C PHE A 40 -3.36 -5.17 0.59
N ALA A 41 -4.62 -5.55 0.40
CA ALA A 41 -5.10 -6.04 -0.89
C ALA A 41 -4.96 -4.99 -2.01
N GLY A 42 -5.32 -3.73 -1.72
CA GLY A 42 -5.12 -2.62 -2.64
C GLY A 42 -3.65 -2.36 -2.98
N TRP A 43 -2.75 -2.47 -1.99
CA TRP A 43 -1.31 -2.33 -2.21
C TRP A 43 -0.74 -3.42 -3.13
N ILE A 44 -1.13 -4.69 -2.90
CA ILE A 44 -0.73 -5.81 -3.77
C ILE A 44 -1.25 -5.61 -5.19
N MET A 45 -2.53 -5.24 -5.35
CA MET A 45 -3.13 -4.97 -6.66
C MET A 45 -2.39 -3.84 -7.39
N MET A 46 -2.01 -2.77 -6.67
CA MET A 46 -1.19 -1.69 -7.22
C MET A 46 0.17 -2.19 -7.70
N PHE A 47 0.86 -3.01 -6.92
CA PHE A 47 2.15 -3.57 -7.29
C PHE A 47 2.08 -4.42 -8.56
N VAL A 48 1.06 -5.29 -8.65
CA VAL A 48 0.83 -6.11 -9.85
C VAL A 48 0.49 -5.23 -11.06
N GLY A 49 -0.37 -4.23 -10.89
CA GLY A 49 -0.74 -3.31 -11.97
C GLY A 49 0.46 -2.51 -12.50
N LEU A 50 1.35 -2.08 -11.61
CA LEU A 50 2.55 -1.34 -12.00
C LEU A 50 3.58 -2.24 -12.70
N TYR A 51 3.76 -3.47 -12.22
CA TYR A 51 4.60 -4.46 -12.89
C TYR A 51 4.12 -4.74 -14.31
N ALA A 52 2.79 -4.89 -14.50
CA ALA A 52 2.16 -5.07 -15.80
C ALA A 52 2.24 -3.83 -16.70
N LEU A 53 2.30 -2.63 -16.11
CA LEU A 53 2.47 -1.38 -16.85
C LEU A 53 3.90 -1.24 -17.39
N PHE A 54 4.91 -1.55 -16.57
CA PHE A 54 6.30 -1.35 -16.95
C PHE A 54 6.84 -2.42 -17.90
N THR A 55 6.37 -3.66 -17.80
CA THR A 55 6.79 -4.78 -18.66
C THR A 55 6.83 -4.45 -20.17
N PRO A 56 5.76 -3.91 -20.80
CA PRO A 56 5.79 -3.57 -22.22
C PRO A 56 6.77 -2.43 -22.56
N PHE A 57 7.01 -1.49 -21.64
CA PHE A 57 7.97 -0.40 -21.85
C PHE A 57 9.41 -0.91 -21.94
N LEU A 58 9.78 -1.93 -21.14
CA LEU A 58 11.14 -2.49 -21.19
C LEU A 58 11.36 -3.32 -22.44
N THR A 59 10.37 -4.14 -22.82
CA THR A 59 10.43 -4.90 -24.07
C THR A 59 10.57 -4.00 -25.30
N LEU A 60 10.07 -2.75 -25.24
CA LEU A 60 10.20 -1.78 -26.31
C LEU A 60 11.61 -1.17 -26.39
N ILE A 61 12.31 -1.06 -25.26
CA ILE A 61 13.67 -0.50 -25.18
C ILE A 61 14.71 -1.57 -25.54
N GLU A 62 14.48 -2.84 -25.22
CA GLU A 62 15.36 -3.96 -25.56
C GLU A 62 15.52 -4.14 -27.09
N VAL A 63 14.51 -3.72 -27.87
CA VAL A 63 14.57 -3.67 -29.34
C VAL A 63 15.67 -2.74 -29.87
N ILE A 64 16.21 -1.83 -29.04
CA ILE A 64 17.32 -0.95 -29.41
C ILE A 64 18.65 -1.71 -29.24
N PRO A 65 19.37 -2.03 -30.34
CA PRO A 65 20.50 -2.96 -30.34
C PRO A 65 21.73 -2.52 -29.52
N TYR A 66 21.80 -1.25 -29.11
CA TYR A 66 22.88 -0.72 -28.26
C TYR A 66 22.60 -0.85 -26.75
N LEU A 67 21.34 -0.94 -26.33
CA LEU A 67 20.96 -1.01 -24.92
C LEU A 67 20.57 -2.43 -24.48
N GLY A 68 20.10 -3.29 -25.40
CA GLY A 68 19.63 -4.64 -25.09
C GLY A 68 20.59 -5.52 -24.27
N PRO A 69 21.91 -5.61 -24.57
CA PRO A 69 22.82 -6.46 -23.80
C PRO A 69 23.10 -5.96 -22.37
N ILE A 70 23.04 -4.65 -22.16
CA ILE A 70 23.30 -4.04 -20.85
C ILE A 70 22.03 -4.08 -20.01
N LEU A 71 20.88 -3.79 -20.62
CA LEU A 71 19.58 -3.81 -19.95
C LEU A 71 19.12 -5.22 -19.58
N SER A 72 19.26 -6.23 -20.46
CA SER A 72 18.85 -7.62 -20.15
C SER A 72 19.47 -8.21 -18.87
N SER A 73 20.66 -7.75 -18.46
CA SER A 73 21.30 -8.18 -17.20
C SER A 73 20.79 -7.43 -15.96
N VAL A 74 20.23 -6.22 -16.11
CA VAL A 74 19.75 -5.38 -14.99
C VAL A 74 18.23 -5.20 -14.97
N GLU A 75 17.52 -5.59 -16.02
CA GLU A 75 16.08 -5.42 -16.21
C GLU A 75 15.30 -5.95 -15.01
N GLY A 76 15.52 -7.21 -14.61
CA GLY A 76 14.80 -7.81 -13.49
C GLY A 76 14.95 -7.05 -12.16
N TRP A 77 16.16 -6.56 -11.86
CA TRP A 77 16.45 -5.85 -10.61
C TRP A 77 15.97 -4.39 -10.65
N LEU A 78 16.16 -3.72 -11.78
CA LEU A 78 15.74 -2.34 -12.01
C LEU A 78 14.21 -2.20 -11.99
N ILE A 79 13.49 -3.16 -12.59
CA ILE A 79 12.02 -3.21 -12.57
C ILE A 79 11.51 -3.36 -11.15
N TRP A 80 12.12 -4.25 -10.38
CA TRP A 80 11.73 -4.50 -9.00
C TRP A 80 11.91 -3.25 -8.14
N ILE A 81 13.02 -2.54 -8.29
CA ILE A 81 13.31 -1.30 -7.55
C ILE A 81 12.40 -0.15 -7.97
N LEU A 82 12.21 0.06 -9.28
CA LEU A 82 11.30 1.10 -9.76
C LEU A 82 9.86 0.82 -9.33
N CYS A 83 9.41 -0.44 -9.41
CA CYS A 83 8.08 -0.83 -8.94
C CYS A 83 7.94 -0.62 -7.43
N LEU A 84 8.93 -1.04 -6.62
CA LEU A 84 8.89 -0.81 -5.18
C LEU A 84 8.87 0.68 -4.83
N PHE A 85 9.75 1.47 -5.45
CA PHE A 85 9.83 2.90 -5.21
C PHE A 85 8.50 3.59 -5.55
N PHE A 86 7.97 3.33 -6.73
CA PHE A 86 6.76 3.99 -7.23
C PHE A 86 5.50 3.53 -6.49
N THR A 87 5.40 2.25 -6.11
CA THR A 87 4.28 1.74 -5.30
C THR A 87 4.29 2.29 -3.88
N VAL A 88 5.46 2.40 -3.26
CA VAL A 88 5.61 3.02 -1.94
C VAL A 88 5.28 4.52 -2.02
N LEU A 89 5.74 5.21 -3.06
CA LEU A 89 5.44 6.63 -3.28
C LEU A 89 3.92 6.85 -3.46
N LEU A 90 3.26 6.11 -4.36
CA LEU A 90 1.82 6.23 -4.58
C LEU A 90 1.02 5.81 -3.34
N SER A 91 1.42 4.74 -2.66
CA SER A 91 0.74 4.29 -1.44
C SER A 91 0.79 5.36 -0.36
N SER A 92 1.96 5.98 -0.14
CA SER A 92 2.11 7.08 0.81
C SER A 92 1.29 8.30 0.40
N ALA A 93 1.26 8.66 -0.89
CA ALA A 93 0.47 9.77 -1.41
C ALA A 93 -1.05 9.55 -1.23
N VAL A 94 -1.54 8.34 -1.51
CA VAL A 94 -2.96 7.98 -1.31
C VAL A 94 -3.34 8.06 0.16
N ILE A 95 -2.49 7.57 1.07
CA ILE A 95 -2.72 7.65 2.51
C ILE A 95 -2.76 9.12 2.96
N VAL A 96 -1.79 9.93 2.54
CA VAL A 96 -1.76 11.37 2.88
C VAL A 96 -3.00 12.08 2.36
N ALA A 97 -3.39 11.86 1.10
CA ALA A 97 -4.60 12.45 0.51
C ALA A 97 -5.88 12.03 1.25
N ALA A 98 -5.98 10.76 1.66
CA ALA A 98 -7.13 10.25 2.41
C ALA A 98 -7.23 10.86 3.83
N TYR A 99 -6.11 11.02 4.53
CA TYR A 99 -6.10 11.59 5.89
C TYR A 99 -6.18 13.11 5.91
N LEU A 100 -5.77 13.81 4.84
CA LEU A 100 -5.89 15.27 4.71
C LEU A 100 -7.34 15.74 4.81
N LEU A 101 -8.29 14.94 4.30
CA LEU A 101 -9.71 15.28 4.29
C LEU A 101 -10.46 14.96 5.60
N TYR A 102 -9.95 14.03 6.42
CA TYR A 102 -10.67 13.55 7.62
C TYR A 102 -10.03 13.99 8.94
N HIS A 103 -8.69 13.93 9.09
CA HIS A 103 -8.00 14.31 10.34
C HIS A 103 -6.54 14.73 10.07
N PRO A 104 -6.23 16.05 9.97
CA PRO A 104 -4.93 16.55 9.49
C PRO A 104 -3.76 16.21 10.42
N LEU A 105 -3.99 16.12 11.74
CA LEU A 105 -2.92 15.78 12.71
C LEU A 105 -2.48 14.31 12.60
N LEU A 106 -3.43 13.39 12.35
CA LEU A 106 -3.11 11.98 12.12
C LEU A 106 -2.41 11.79 10.78
N ALA A 107 -2.74 12.60 9.76
CA ALA A 107 -2.09 12.58 8.46
C ALA A 107 -0.57 12.80 8.55
N LEU A 108 -0.14 13.78 9.35
CA LEU A 108 1.28 14.10 9.53
C LEU A 108 2.07 12.93 10.14
N LEU A 109 1.51 12.26 11.15
CA LEU A 109 2.15 11.12 11.78
C LEU A 109 2.29 9.94 10.81
N TYR A 110 1.24 9.67 10.01
CA TYR A 110 1.32 8.64 8.97
C TYR A 110 2.29 9.03 7.84
N ALA A 111 2.43 10.31 7.50
CA ALA A 111 3.39 10.79 6.51
C ALA A 111 4.85 10.57 6.96
N VAL A 112 5.16 10.84 8.24
CA VAL A 112 6.50 10.61 8.80
C VAL A 112 6.85 9.12 8.82
N VAL A 113 5.92 8.26 9.25
CA VAL A 113 6.14 6.81 9.26
C VAL A 113 6.28 6.27 7.83
N ALA A 114 5.43 6.71 6.91
CA ALA A 114 5.53 6.32 5.50
C ALA A 114 6.87 6.77 4.90
N GLY A 115 7.27 8.03 5.12
CA GLY A 115 8.57 8.57 4.69
C GLY A 115 9.76 7.80 5.27
N GLY A 116 9.68 7.40 6.54
CA GLY A 116 10.70 6.56 7.18
C GLY A 116 10.83 5.18 6.55
N ILE A 117 9.71 4.55 6.17
CA ILE A 117 9.71 3.25 5.47
C ILE A 117 10.30 3.42 4.06
N VAL A 118 9.92 4.46 3.33
CA VAL A 118 10.49 4.76 2.00
C VAL A 118 12.01 4.94 2.12
N GLY A 119 12.46 5.76 3.08
CA GLY A 119 13.88 6.03 3.32
C GLY A 119 14.65 4.77 3.71
N ALA A 120 14.07 3.91 4.55
CA ALA A 120 14.69 2.64 4.95
C ALA A 120 14.84 1.68 3.76
N VAL A 121 13.83 1.58 2.89
CA VAL A 121 13.91 0.75 1.67
C VAL A 121 14.97 1.29 0.72
N VAL A 122 15.03 2.61 0.50
CA VAL A 122 16.06 3.23 -0.35
C VAL A 122 17.46 3.03 0.22
N ALA A 123 17.63 3.15 1.54
CA ALA A 123 18.91 2.91 2.20
C ALA A 123 19.35 1.44 2.12
N LEU A 124 18.42 0.49 2.26
CA LEU A 124 18.68 -0.95 2.08
C LEU A 124 19.07 -1.28 0.64
N VAL A 125 18.39 -0.68 -0.34
CA VAL A 125 18.70 -0.86 -1.77
C VAL A 125 20.07 -0.25 -2.10
N GLY A 126 20.39 0.94 -1.58
CA GLY A 126 21.71 1.56 -1.75
C GLY A 126 22.85 0.81 -1.05
N LEU A 127 22.57 0.01 -0.02
CA LEU A 127 23.54 -0.88 0.64
C LEU A 127 23.79 -2.19 -0.13
N MET A 128 22.92 -2.55 -1.08
CA MET A 128 23.03 -3.76 -1.89
C MET A 128 23.70 -3.52 -3.27
N GLN A 129 23.98 -2.27 -3.63
CA GLN A 129 24.76 -1.88 -4.82
C GLN A 129 26.25 -1.75 -4.46
#